data_AF-A0A3S9SWB9-F1
#
_entry.id   AF-A0A3S9SWB9-F1
#
_cell.length_a   1.000
_cell.length_b   1.000
_cell.length_c   1.000
_cell.angle_alpha   90.00
_cell.angle_beta   90.00
_cell.angle_gamma   90.00
#
_symmetry.space_group_name_H-M   'P 1'
#
loop_
_entity.id
_entity.type
_entity.pdbx_description
1 polymer ?
#
loop_
_entity_poly.entity_id
_entity_poly.type
_entity_poly.pdbx_seq_one_letter_code
_entity_poly.pdbx_strand_id
1 'polypeptide(L)'
;MMNKIWLGLTVLGIIVGAINGKMEAVSQSILQAAIDSVEILLKLIGPMAFWLGIMKIAEKSGFTNLAAQLVRPLMRYLFPEVPPDHPAMGAMVMNFSANILGLGNSSTPLGIQAMKELQTLNPHPTRATKAMLTFLVINTSSITLLPGTMIGLRIAAGSREPVVIVGTTLFATTISTIAALLVDRVCRLTLKD
;
A
#
# COMPACT_ATOMS: atom_id res chain seq x y z
N MET A 1 -3.83 -18.17 -1.30
CA MET A 1 -3.98 -17.69 -2.70
C MET A 1 -2.69 -17.14 -3.27
N MET A 2 -2.01 -16.20 -2.61
CA MET A 2 -0.77 -15.57 -3.12
C MET A 2 0.34 -16.59 -3.49
N ASN A 3 0.61 -17.58 -2.64
CA ASN A 3 1.63 -18.61 -2.93
C ASN A 3 1.32 -19.41 -4.21
N LYS A 4 0.03 -19.61 -4.53
CA LYS A 4 -0.39 -20.32 -5.75
C LYS A 4 -0.13 -19.46 -7.00
N ILE A 5 -0.35 -18.15 -6.90
CA ILE A 5 -0.10 -17.20 -7.99
C ILE A 5 1.39 -17.12 -8.29
N TRP A 6 2.22 -16.94 -7.26
CA TRP A 6 3.68 -16.90 -7.41
C TRP A 6 4.24 -18.18 -8.00
N LEU A 7 3.80 -19.33 -7.48
CA LEU A 7 4.18 -20.63 -8.03
C LEU A 7 3.78 -20.73 -9.51
N GLY A 8 2.56 -20.33 -9.85
CA GLY A 8 2.07 -20.33 -11.23
C GLY A 8 2.92 -19.47 -12.16
N LEU A 9 3.26 -18.24 -11.76
CA LEU A 9 4.11 -17.34 -12.54
C LEU A 9 5.52 -17.90 -12.74
N THR A 10 6.13 -18.44 -11.68
CA THR A 10 7.47 -19.03 -11.75
C THR A 10 7.49 -20.27 -12.66
N VAL A 11 6.53 -21.18 -12.48
CA VAL A 11 6.42 -22.39 -13.31
C VAL A 11 6.17 -22.03 -14.78
N LEU A 12 5.27 -21.08 -15.04
CA LEU A 12 5.02 -20.59 -16.39
C LEU A 12 6.27 -19.99 -17.03
N GLY A 13 7.02 -19.19 -16.28
CA GLY A 13 8.29 -18.61 -16.73
C GLY A 13 9.32 -19.68 -17.11
N ILE A 14 9.43 -20.74 -16.31
CA ILE A 14 10.32 -21.88 -16.60
C ILE A 14 9.85 -22.63 -17.85
N ILE A 15 8.54 -22.90 -17.99
CA ILE A 15 7.98 -23.58 -19.18
C ILE A 15 8.25 -22.76 -20.44
N VAL A 16 8.01 -21.44 -20.41
CA VAL A 16 8.29 -20.54 -21.53
C VAL A 16 9.78 -20.52 -21.85
N GLY A 17 10.65 -20.52 -20.84
CA GLY A 17 12.10 -20.64 -21.02
C GLY A 17 12.51 -21.96 -21.68
N ALA A 18 11.88 -23.07 -21.30
CA ALA A 18 12.12 -24.39 -21.87
C ALA A 18 11.68 -24.46 -23.34
N ILE A 19 10.47 -23.99 -23.67
CA ILE A 19 9.93 -23.97 -25.04
C ILE A 19 10.81 -23.12 -25.97
N ASN A 20 11.34 -22.00 -25.47
CA ASN A 20 12.20 -21.11 -26.25
C ASN A 20 13.69 -21.53 -26.27
N GLY A 21 14.06 -22.66 -25.66
CA GLY A 21 15.45 -23.13 -25.60
C GLY A 21 16.40 -22.25 -24.76
N LYS A 22 15.86 -21.43 -23.85
CA LYS A 22 16.62 -20.46 -23.03
C LYS A 22 16.83 -20.95 -21.58
N MET A 23 16.90 -22.26 -21.35
CA MET A 23 17.02 -22.83 -20.01
C MET A 23 18.28 -22.40 -19.25
N GLU A 24 19.38 -22.18 -19.97
CA GLU A 24 20.61 -21.66 -19.38
C GLU A 24 20.42 -20.24 -18.84
N ALA A 25 19.75 -19.37 -19.61
CA ALA A 25 19.41 -18.02 -19.17
C ALA A 25 18.46 -18.02 -17.96
N VAL A 26 17.50 -18.97 -17.90
CA VAL A 26 16.64 -19.16 -16.72
C VAL A 26 17.47 -19.49 -15.47
N SER A 27 18.39 -20.45 -15.57
CA SER A 27 19.24 -20.86 -14.45
C SER A 27 20.14 -19.70 -13.96
N GLN A 28 20.79 -19.01 -14.89
CA GLN A 28 21.63 -17.85 -14.57
C GLN A 28 20.82 -16.72 -13.93
N SER A 29 19.61 -16.44 -14.44
CA SER A 29 18.75 -15.39 -13.91
C SER A 29 18.33 -15.64 -12.46
N ILE A 30 18.10 -16.90 -12.08
CA ILE A 30 17.74 -17.25 -10.69
C ILE A 30 18.90 -16.94 -9.73
N LEU A 31 20.12 -17.35 -10.09
CA LEU A 31 21.31 -17.08 -9.28
C LEU A 31 21.62 -15.58 -9.21
N GLN A 32 21.54 -14.88 -10.35
CA GLN A 32 21.80 -13.45 -10.40
C GLN A 32 20.76 -12.67 -9.58
N ALA A 33 19.47 -13.01 -9.69
CA ALA A 33 18.42 -12.37 -8.91
C ALA A 33 18.63 -12.54 -7.39
N ALA A 34 19.19 -13.68 -6.95
CA ALA A 34 19.54 -13.88 -5.54
C ALA A 34 20.67 -12.95 -5.08
N ILE A 35 21.71 -12.77 -5.90
CA ILE A 35 22.83 -11.85 -5.61
C ILE A 35 22.34 -10.40 -5.59
N ASP A 36 21.62 -9.99 -6.64
CA ASP A 36 21.09 -8.63 -6.78
C ASP A 36 20.19 -8.26 -5.60
N SER A 37 19.37 -9.21 -5.14
CA SER A 37 18.49 -9.01 -3.98
C SER A 37 19.28 -8.66 -2.72
N VAL A 38 20.38 -9.37 -2.45
CA VAL A 38 21.24 -9.11 -1.28
C VAL A 38 21.95 -7.75 -1.42
N GLU A 39 22.46 -7.44 -2.62
CA GLU A 39 23.13 -6.16 -2.87
C GLU A 39 22.18 -4.98 -2.68
N ILE A 40 20.97 -5.07 -3.22
CA ILE A 40 19.92 -4.05 -3.04
C ILE A 40 19.57 -3.90 -1.56
N LEU A 41 19.40 -5.01 -0.82
CA LEU A 41 19.11 -4.96 0.61
C LEU A 41 20.21 -4.23 1.38
N LEU A 42 21.48 -4.54 1.14
CA LEU A 42 22.62 -3.86 1.78
C LEU A 42 22.63 -2.36 1.48
N LYS A 43 22.37 -1.97 0.22
CA LYS A 43 22.29 -0.56 -0.19
C LYS A 43 21.10 0.17 0.45
N LEU A 44 20.01 -0.54 0.77
CA LEU A 44 18.81 0.02 1.37
C LEU A 44 18.91 0.24 2.89
N ILE A 45 19.76 -0.50 3.61
CA ILE A 45 19.85 -0.44 5.09
C ILE A 45 19.99 0.99 5.59
N GLY A 46 20.98 1.74 5.08
CA GLY A 46 21.28 3.10 5.56
C GLY A 46 20.14 4.10 5.32
N PRO A 47 19.72 4.31 4.06
CA PRO A 47 18.62 5.21 3.73
C PRO A 47 17.31 4.84 4.44
N MET A 48 16.99 3.54 4.55
CA MET A 48 15.79 3.09 5.24
C MET A 48 15.87 3.29 6.75
N ALA A 49 17.01 3.01 7.40
CA ALA A 49 17.19 3.25 8.83
C ALA A 49 17.02 4.73 9.18
N PHE A 50 17.60 5.62 8.38
CA PHE A 50 17.41 7.07 8.52
C PHE A 50 15.93 7.47 8.39
N TRP A 51 15.27 6.99 7.33
CA TRP A 51 13.88 7.32 7.07
C TRP A 51 12.95 6.80 8.18
N LEU A 52 13.13 5.55 8.60
CA LEU A 52 12.38 4.95 9.71
C LEU A 52 12.64 5.69 11.03
N GLY A 53 13.85 6.19 11.26
CA GLY A 53 14.19 7.04 12.40
C GLY A 53 13.39 8.34 12.44
N ILE A 54 13.38 9.10 11.32
CA ILE A 54 12.55 10.32 11.18
C ILE A 54 11.08 10.00 11.44
N MET A 55 10.59 8.93 10.84
CA MET A 55 9.21 8.50 11.01
C MET A 55 8.88 8.12 12.45
N LYS A 56 9.81 7.48 13.18
CA LYS A 56 9.62 7.17 14.60
C LYS A 56 9.59 8.43 15.47
N ILE A 57 10.35 9.47 15.11
CA ILE A 57 10.28 10.78 15.77
C ILE A 57 8.92 11.43 15.52
N ALA A 58 8.42 11.41 14.28
CA ALA A 58 7.09 11.92 13.94
C ALA A 58 5.99 11.20 14.74
N GLU A 59 6.05 9.88 14.84
CA GLU A 59 5.14 9.08 15.67
C GLU A 59 5.21 9.48 17.15
N LYS A 60 6.42 9.53 17.74
CA LYS A 60 6.61 9.88 19.17
C LYS A 60 6.24 11.32 19.50
N SER A 61 6.37 12.24 18.54
CA SER A 61 5.97 13.64 18.71
C SER A 61 4.45 13.86 18.70
N GLY A 62 3.66 12.82 18.39
CA GLY A 62 2.21 12.93 18.23
C GLY A 62 1.79 13.52 16.87
N PHE A 63 2.72 13.76 15.95
CA PHE A 63 2.41 14.27 14.61
C PHE A 63 1.47 13.32 13.85
N THR A 64 1.64 12.00 14.01
CA THR A 64 0.74 11.00 13.43
C THR A 64 -0.68 11.10 13.98
N ASN A 65 -0.85 11.44 15.27
CA ASN A 65 -2.16 11.67 15.88
C ASN A 65 -2.81 12.96 15.35
N LEU A 66 -2.01 14.00 15.13
CA LEU A 66 -2.49 15.24 14.52
C LEU A 66 -2.94 15.01 13.07
N ALA A 67 -2.15 14.28 12.29
CA ALA A 67 -2.53 13.86 10.93
C ALA A 67 -3.83 13.02 10.94
N ALA A 68 -3.96 12.10 11.89
CA ALA A 68 -5.18 11.32 12.10
C ALA A 68 -6.40 12.20 12.39
N GLN A 69 -6.26 13.23 13.22
CA GLN A 69 -7.34 14.18 13.50
C GLN A 69 -7.74 14.99 12.25
N LEU A 70 -6.78 15.39 11.42
CA LEU A 70 -7.03 16.09 10.15
C LEU A 70 -7.72 15.20 9.11
N VAL A 71 -7.40 13.92 9.09
CA VAL A 71 -7.99 12.91 8.18
C VAL A 71 -9.38 12.48 8.65
N ARG A 72 -9.65 12.48 9.96
CA ARG A 72 -10.92 12.04 10.55
C ARG A 72 -12.19 12.62 9.88
N PRO A 73 -12.32 13.93 9.59
CA PRO A 73 -13.51 14.45 8.92
C PRO A 73 -13.68 13.88 7.51
N LEU A 74 -12.59 13.72 6.75
CA LEU A 74 -12.63 13.11 5.42
C LEU A 74 -13.10 11.65 5.50
N MET A 75 -12.59 10.88 6.47
CA MET A 75 -12.99 9.49 6.65
C MET A 75 -14.46 9.35 7.08
N ARG A 76 -14.97 10.23 7.95
CA ARG A 76 -16.40 10.26 8.30
C ARG A 76 -17.28 10.55 7.08
N TYR A 77 -16.82 11.42 6.19
CA TYR A 77 -17.54 11.74 4.96
C TYR A 77 -17.54 10.58 3.95
N LEU A 78 -16.39 9.91 3.78
CA LEU A 78 -16.24 8.79 2.84
C LEU A 78 -16.92 7.51 3.34
N PHE A 79 -17.03 7.32 4.66
CA PHE A 79 -17.58 6.11 5.30
C PHE A 79 -18.79 6.41 6.19
N PRO A 80 -19.92 6.89 5.63
CA PRO A 80 -21.10 7.24 6.42
C PRO A 80 -21.77 6.02 7.10
N GLU A 81 -21.53 4.81 6.59
CA GLU A 81 -22.06 3.55 7.12
C GLU A 81 -21.34 3.09 8.41
N VAL A 82 -20.19 3.69 8.74
CA VAL A 82 -19.37 3.30 9.89
C VAL A 82 -19.61 4.29 11.03
N PRO A 83 -20.06 3.84 12.23
CA PRO A 83 -20.31 4.75 13.34
C PRO A 83 -19.02 5.50 13.76
N PRO A 84 -19.09 6.83 14.02
CA PRO A 84 -17.91 7.66 14.29
C PRO A 84 -17.06 7.25 15.50
N ASP A 85 -17.66 6.54 16.45
CA ASP A 85 -17.05 6.08 17.70
C ASP A 85 -16.74 4.58 17.68
N HIS A 86 -17.02 3.89 16.56
CA HIS A 86 -16.67 2.48 16.40
C HIS A 86 -15.15 2.31 16.22
N PRO A 87 -14.53 1.26 16.79
CA PRO A 87 -13.10 0.98 16.64
C PRO A 87 -12.60 0.93 15.18
N ALA A 88 -13.46 0.48 14.27
CA ALA A 88 -13.19 0.51 12.82
C ALA A 88 -12.79 1.90 12.32
N MET A 89 -13.48 2.96 12.77
CA MET A 89 -13.17 4.32 12.33
C MET A 89 -11.77 4.75 12.78
N GLY A 90 -11.38 4.42 14.02
CA GLY A 90 -10.03 4.69 14.53
C GLY A 90 -8.95 3.95 13.75
N ALA A 91 -9.13 2.65 13.53
CA ALA A 91 -8.18 1.83 12.77
C ALA A 91 -8.04 2.31 11.31
N MET A 92 -9.14 2.65 10.64
CA MET A 92 -9.12 3.19 9.28
C MET A 92 -8.38 4.54 9.20
N VAL A 93 -8.67 5.46 10.13
CA VAL A 93 -8.00 6.77 10.19
C VAL A 93 -6.50 6.60 10.42
N MET A 94 -6.09 5.72 11.32
CA MET A 94 -4.68 5.43 11.57
C MET A 94 -3.99 4.80 10.35
N ASN A 95 -4.64 3.84 9.68
CA ASN A 95 -4.13 3.25 8.44
C ASN A 95 -3.96 4.31 7.33
N PHE A 96 -4.97 5.15 7.08
CA PHE A 96 -4.90 6.16 6.04
C PHE A 96 -3.83 7.22 6.34
N SER A 97 -3.73 7.64 7.61
CA SER A 97 -2.68 8.57 8.05
C SER A 97 -1.29 7.97 7.89
N ALA A 98 -1.13 6.69 8.25
CA ALA A 98 0.11 5.96 8.05
C ALA A 98 0.49 5.91 6.56
N ASN A 99 -0.46 5.62 5.66
CA ASN A 99 -0.22 5.63 4.22
C ASN A 99 0.20 7.02 3.70
N ILE A 100 -0.53 8.08 4.05
CA ILE A 100 -0.19 9.45 3.62
C ILE A 100 1.23 9.82 4.05
N LEU A 101 1.61 9.46 5.29
CA LEU A 101 2.92 9.78 5.83
C LEU A 101 4.04 8.84 5.33
N GLY A 102 3.73 7.84 4.51
CA GLY A 102 4.72 6.88 4.01
C GLY A 102 5.14 5.84 5.05
N LEU A 103 4.35 5.62 6.10
CA LEU A 103 4.51 4.56 7.10
C LEU A 103 3.97 3.20 6.60
N GLY A 104 4.32 2.81 5.37
CA GLY A 104 3.75 1.62 4.72
C GLY A 104 3.87 0.33 5.55
N ASN A 105 4.97 0.17 6.28
CA ASN A 105 5.21 -1.00 7.15
C ASN A 105 4.24 -1.10 8.33
N SER A 106 3.72 0.02 8.83
CA SER A 106 2.69 0.06 9.88
C SER A 106 1.28 0.13 9.30
N SER A 107 1.14 0.62 8.06
CA SER A 107 -0.14 0.75 7.40
C SER A 107 -0.82 -0.60 7.16
N THR A 108 -0.10 -1.60 6.65
CA THR A 108 -0.66 -2.93 6.37
C THR A 108 -1.29 -3.61 7.60
N PRO A 109 -0.61 -3.73 8.77
CA PRO A 109 -1.24 -4.31 9.95
C PRO A 109 -2.44 -3.49 10.45
N LEU A 110 -2.37 -2.15 10.38
CA LEU A 110 -3.51 -1.28 10.71
C LEU A 110 -4.69 -1.47 9.75
N GLY A 111 -4.41 -1.71 8.47
CA GLY A 111 -5.43 -1.96 7.44
C GLY A 111 -6.10 -3.32 7.64
N ILE A 112 -5.34 -4.36 7.99
CA ILE A 112 -5.90 -5.67 8.36
C ILE A 112 -6.77 -5.53 9.61
N GLN A 113 -6.31 -4.78 10.62
CA GLN A 113 -7.10 -4.51 11.82
C GLN A 113 -8.40 -3.76 11.46
N ALA A 114 -8.33 -2.72 10.64
CA ALA A 114 -9.50 -1.99 10.16
C ALA A 114 -10.48 -2.90 9.43
N MET A 115 -10.02 -3.80 8.57
CA MET A 115 -10.89 -4.77 7.88
C MET A 115 -11.55 -5.76 8.85
N LYS A 116 -10.85 -6.20 9.90
CA LYS A 116 -11.44 -7.04 10.95
C LYS A 116 -12.53 -6.30 11.72
N GLU A 117 -12.31 -5.03 12.05
CA GLU A 117 -13.31 -4.19 12.73
C GLU A 117 -14.48 -3.82 11.81
N LEU A 118 -14.26 -3.63 10.50
CA LEU A 118 -15.35 -3.46 9.55
C LEU A 118 -16.19 -4.73 9.39
N GLN A 119 -15.55 -5.90 9.53
CA GLN A 119 -16.24 -7.19 9.48
C GLN A 119 -17.18 -7.40 10.67
N THR A 120 -16.95 -6.80 11.84
CA THR A 120 -17.88 -6.90 12.98
C THR A 120 -19.18 -6.14 12.72
N LEU A 121 -19.14 -5.11 11.86
CA LEU A 121 -20.30 -4.36 11.39
C LEU A 121 -20.97 -5.00 10.17
N ASN A 122 -20.43 -6.12 9.66
CA ASN A 122 -20.92 -6.75 8.45
C ASN A 122 -22.12 -7.67 8.75
N PRO A 123 -23.34 -7.36 8.26
CA PRO A 123 -24.50 -8.23 8.45
C PRO A 123 -24.38 -9.56 7.67
N HIS A 124 -23.51 -9.64 6.67
CA HIS A 124 -23.32 -10.80 5.81
C HIS A 124 -21.84 -11.20 5.74
N PRO A 125 -21.36 -12.08 6.64
CA PRO A 125 -19.94 -12.36 6.79
C PRO A 125 -19.22 -12.86 5.53
N THR A 126 -19.95 -13.44 4.58
CA THR A 126 -19.43 -13.99 3.32
C THR A 126 -19.38 -12.98 2.17
N ARG A 127 -19.93 -11.78 2.34
CA ARG A 127 -19.92 -10.70 1.33
C ARG A 127 -19.25 -9.46 1.88
N ALA A 128 -18.41 -8.82 1.08
CA ALA A 128 -17.78 -7.57 1.49
C ALA A 128 -18.83 -6.45 1.58
N THR A 129 -18.80 -5.66 2.65
CA THR A 129 -19.64 -4.47 2.73
C THR A 129 -19.12 -3.37 1.81
N LYS A 130 -20.02 -2.45 1.51
CA LYS A 130 -19.74 -1.16 0.90
C LYS A 130 -18.55 -0.46 1.57
N ALA A 131 -18.55 -0.30 2.89
CA ALA A 131 -17.40 0.26 3.61
C ALA A 131 -16.09 -0.51 3.36
N MET A 132 -16.11 -1.85 3.38
CA MET A 132 -14.90 -2.66 3.11
C MET A 132 -14.36 -2.45 1.70
N LEU A 133 -15.23 -2.36 0.69
CA LEU A 133 -14.86 -2.13 -0.70
C LEU A 133 -14.22 -0.74 -0.89
N THR A 134 -14.84 0.33 -0.38
CA THR A 134 -14.24 1.69 -0.45
C THR A 134 -12.89 1.72 0.25
N PHE A 135 -12.78 1.09 1.42
CA PHE A 135 -11.53 1.07 2.19
C PHE A 135 -10.40 0.36 1.43
N LEU A 136 -10.71 -0.75 0.75
CA LEU A 136 -9.78 -1.46 -0.11
C LEU A 136 -9.33 -0.62 -1.32
N VAL A 137 -10.27 0.03 -1.98
CA VAL A 137 -10.01 0.88 -3.16
C VAL A 137 -9.12 2.07 -2.78
N ILE A 138 -9.39 2.72 -1.65
CA ILE A 138 -8.55 3.80 -1.14
C ILE A 138 -7.13 3.30 -0.82
N ASN A 139 -6.99 2.17 -0.13
CA ASN A 139 -5.67 1.60 0.17
C ASN A 139 -4.91 1.14 -1.09
N THR A 140 -5.62 0.78 -2.16
CA THR A 140 -4.98 0.38 -3.42
C THR A 140 -4.49 1.59 -4.21
N SER A 141 -5.24 2.69 -4.19
CA SER A 141 -4.88 3.94 -4.89
C SER A 141 -3.90 4.83 -4.10
N SER A 142 -3.85 4.66 -2.78
CA SER A 142 -2.94 5.24 -1.77
C SER A 142 -2.21 6.52 -2.16
N ILE A 143 -2.73 7.65 -1.68
CA ILE A 143 -1.99 8.91 -1.65
C ILE A 143 -0.85 8.80 -0.65
N THR A 144 0.38 8.94 -1.11
CA THR A 144 1.58 8.96 -0.28
C THR A 144 2.29 10.29 -0.47
N LEU A 145 2.35 11.11 0.58
CA LEU A 145 3.00 12.42 0.53
C LEU A 145 4.52 12.28 0.37
N LEU A 146 5.10 11.34 1.09
CA LEU A 146 6.54 11.10 1.11
C LEU A 146 6.83 9.61 0.80
N PRO A 147 7.13 9.26 -0.46
CA PRO A 147 7.40 7.88 -0.87
C PRO A 147 8.82 7.43 -0.49
N GLY A 148 9.11 7.39 0.81
CA GLY A 148 10.45 7.12 1.36
C GLY A 148 11.08 5.81 0.85
N THR A 149 10.28 4.74 0.74
CA THR A 149 10.76 3.45 0.18
C THR A 149 11.21 3.59 -1.27
N MET A 150 10.47 4.34 -2.09
CA MET A 150 10.85 4.56 -3.50
C MET A 150 12.08 5.45 -3.62
N ILE A 151 12.22 6.46 -2.75
CA ILE A 151 13.43 7.29 -2.67
C ILE A 151 14.64 6.41 -2.31
N GLY A 152 14.49 5.54 -1.30
CA GLY A 152 15.52 4.58 -0.89
C GLY A 152 15.92 3.64 -2.04
N LEU A 153 14.94 3.09 -2.75
CA LEU A 153 15.18 2.22 -3.91
C LEU A 153 15.90 2.96 -5.04
N ARG A 154 15.53 4.21 -5.29
CA ARG A 154 16.22 5.05 -6.28
C ARG A 154 17.66 5.35 -5.89
N ILE A 155 17.94 5.60 -4.60
CA ILE A 155 19.31 5.73 -4.09
C ILE A 155 20.09 4.43 -4.32
N ALA A 156 19.52 3.28 -3.93
CA ALA A 156 20.17 1.98 -4.10
C ALA A 156 20.43 1.64 -5.58
N ALA A 157 19.56 2.09 -6.48
CA ALA A 157 19.72 1.95 -7.93
C ALA A 157 20.65 2.99 -8.58
N GLY A 158 21.26 3.90 -7.81
CA GLY A 158 22.20 4.91 -8.34
C GLY A 158 21.54 6.10 -9.06
N SER A 159 20.28 6.41 -8.75
CA SER A 159 19.57 7.55 -9.34
C SER A 159 20.25 8.88 -9.01
N ARG A 160 20.49 9.71 -10.04
CA ARG A 160 21.03 11.08 -9.88
C ARG A 160 20.16 11.98 -9.00
N GLU A 161 18.84 11.93 -9.19
CA GLU A 161 17.87 12.72 -8.42
C GLU A 161 16.80 11.80 -7.81
N PRO A 162 17.06 11.16 -6.66
CA PRO A 162 16.12 10.21 -6.06
C PRO A 162 14.80 10.82 -5.58
N VAL A 163 14.80 12.12 -5.27
CA VAL A 163 13.65 12.84 -4.67
C VAL A 163 12.71 13.43 -5.74
N VAL A 164 13.12 13.50 -7.00
CA VAL A 164 12.32 14.11 -8.09
C VAL A 164 10.95 13.47 -8.26
N ILE A 165 10.79 12.20 -7.85
CA ILE A 165 9.54 11.44 -7.94
C ILE A 165 8.45 11.92 -6.99
N VAL A 166 8.77 12.70 -5.95
CA VAL A 166 7.79 13.05 -4.91
C VAL A 166 6.59 13.77 -5.52
N GLY A 167 6.83 14.79 -6.35
CA GLY A 167 5.77 15.56 -7.00
C GLY A 167 4.94 14.72 -7.98
N THR A 168 5.61 13.93 -8.83
CA THR A 168 4.93 13.08 -9.82
C THR A 168 4.12 11.97 -9.18
N THR A 169 4.63 11.36 -8.10
CA THR A 169 3.93 10.30 -7.36
C THR A 169 2.73 10.88 -6.62
N LEU A 170 2.87 12.03 -5.97
CA LEU A 170 1.74 12.69 -5.31
C LEU A 170 0.63 13.02 -6.31
N PHE A 171 0.99 13.57 -7.48
CA PHE A 171 0.03 13.88 -8.54
C PHE A 171 -0.66 12.61 -9.08
N ALA A 172 0.13 11.60 -9.45
CA ALA A 172 -0.40 10.34 -9.98
C ALA A 172 -1.31 9.61 -8.99
N THR A 173 -0.90 9.52 -7.72
CA THR A 173 -1.69 8.86 -6.66
C THR A 173 -2.95 9.66 -6.33
N THR A 174 -2.90 10.99 -6.33
CA THR A 174 -4.09 11.82 -6.14
C THR A 174 -5.11 11.59 -7.25
N ILE A 175 -4.68 11.59 -8.51
CA ILE A 175 -5.56 11.28 -9.65
C ILE A 175 -6.11 9.86 -9.55
N SER A 176 -5.25 8.89 -9.23
CA SER A 176 -5.65 7.50 -9.04
C SER A 176 -6.72 7.37 -7.95
N THR A 177 -6.55 8.01 -6.80
CA THR A 177 -7.52 7.98 -5.70
C THR A 177 -8.83 8.67 -6.08
N ILE A 178 -8.79 9.81 -6.76
CA ILE A 178 -10.01 10.48 -7.25
C ILE A 178 -10.76 9.56 -8.23
N ALA A 179 -10.07 9.02 -9.23
CA ALA A 179 -10.67 8.12 -10.21
C ALA A 179 -11.26 6.87 -9.53
N ALA A 180 -10.54 6.29 -8.58
CA ALA A 180 -10.96 5.11 -7.84
C ALA A 180 -12.21 5.37 -6.99
N LEU A 181 -12.29 6.52 -6.31
CA LEU A 181 -13.48 6.95 -5.56
C LEU A 181 -14.67 7.25 -6.46
N LEU A 182 -14.45 7.87 -7.63
CA LEU A 182 -15.50 8.13 -8.60
C LEU A 182 -16.09 6.81 -9.12
N VAL A 183 -15.25 5.85 -9.49
CA VAL A 183 -15.69 4.52 -9.95
C VAL A 183 -16.42 3.78 -8.84
N ASP A 184 -15.89 3.75 -7.61
CA ASP A 184 -16.57 3.15 -6.46
C ASP A 184 -17.96 3.79 -6.25
N ARG A 185 -18.08 5.12 -6.38
CA ARG A 185 -19.37 5.81 -6.24
C ARG A 185 -20.35 5.49 -7.36
N VAL A 186 -19.90 5.46 -8.61
CA VAL A 186 -20.74 5.08 -9.76
C VAL A 186 -21.22 3.64 -9.63
N CYS A 187 -20.32 2.72 -9.28
CA CYS A 187 -20.65 1.31 -9.06
C CYS A 187 -21.72 1.17 -7.96
N ARG A 188 -21.62 1.88 -6.84
CA ARG A 188 -22.65 1.86 -5.77
C ARG A 188 -24.02 2.34 -6.20
N LEU A 189 -24.08 3.33 -7.10
CA LEU A 189 -25.35 3.89 -7.58
C LEU A 189 -26.00 2.98 -8.63
N THR A 190 -25.18 2.27 -9.41
CA THR A 190 -25.63 1.46 -10.55
C THR A 190 -25.90 0.01 -10.15
N LEU A 191 -25.06 -0.55 -9.29
CA LEU A 191 -25.20 -1.89 -8.74
C LEU A 191 -25.99 -1.78 -7.43
N LYS A 192 -27.32 -1.88 -7.54
CA LYS A 192 -28.17 -2.17 -6.39
C LYS A 192 -27.96 -3.64 -6.01
N ASP A 193 -27.17 -3.86 -4.96
CA ASP A 193 -27.25 -5.08 -4.14
C ASP A 193 -28.45 -4.99 -3.19
#